data_AF-A0A970BYF4-F1
#
_entry.id   AF-A0A970BYF4-F1
#
_cell.length_a   1.000
_cell.length_b   1.000
_cell.length_c   1.000
_cell.angle_alpha   90.00
_cell.angle_beta   90.00
_cell.angle_gamma   90.00
#
_symmetry.space_group_name_H-M   'P 1'
#
loop_
_entity.id
_entity.type
_entity.pdbx_description
1 polymer ?
#
loop_
_entity_poly.entity_id
_entity_poly.type
_entity_poly.pdbx_seq_one_letter_code
_entity_poly.pdbx_strand_id
1 'polypeptide(L)'
;MSPAFTDRSARGIALRASFLLALAVAALVALSGDPHSGGAAGAAPAASAAGPAPAVAREGVPWAAAESYPAAYDLRDQGLLTGVRSQDNFSTCWILAATGALESSILRGEGLRLDFSENNLANHMASRLDYEGMAPSELAVAYYARWEGPVWESSDRYPRPGRSPAFLRAVRHVQDVLFLPARQGPLDNAAVKWAIMTYGGADAAVDFRVQDEYRSWNRSTNAYYNPSRKQPNHHVLIVGWDDTFSASKFLDGRRPPGDGAFLIKNSWGTDWGDKGFAWVSYYDATIGDAPVVFSGVEKAGNYDAVYQYDALGRSRWRAAGAGERAWFANRFTAAGDGAVTAVSFYTPVTGTAYEVRVTGSVAQVAAAPAAAAGVIDVPGYRTVRLDRPVAIAAGKRFVVAVGVTTPGWDRPVPVEAPSALISPRSAAGQSFVSPDGERWTDLTTLQGMGRANVNLKAFVDAAGAADSRAPRAEVRGGAVRRGAKARIRWRLVDPPFSSASAIVELRVRDAGGRLVAQRRIPAVAVGERGTWSFRVTWKAGRYSVRARAFDVSGRRSQASRATVVVRGPGASATRAAGR
;
A
#
# COMPACT_ATOMS: atom_id res chain seq x y z
N MET A 1 27.87 32.75 -48.06
CA MET A 1 26.96 33.46 -48.98
C MET A 1 26.99 32.73 -50.33
N SER A 2 25.88 32.06 -50.67
CA SER A 2 25.47 31.52 -52.00
C SER A 2 26.41 30.56 -52.77
N PRO A 3 25.91 29.74 -53.73
CA PRO A 3 24.65 28.99 -53.79
C PRO A 3 24.80 27.53 -54.36
N ALA A 4 23.65 26.85 -54.43
CA ALA A 4 23.24 25.82 -55.41
C ALA A 4 23.88 24.41 -55.41
N PHE A 5 23.03 23.39 -55.18
CA PHE A 5 23.00 22.19 -56.01
C PHE A 5 21.55 21.72 -56.21
N THR A 6 21.22 21.40 -57.46
CA THR A 6 19.90 21.03 -57.99
C THR A 6 19.71 19.51 -58.09
N ASP A 7 18.52 19.06 -57.69
CA ASP A 7 17.57 18.14 -58.36
C ASP A 7 18.05 16.84 -59.07
N ARG A 8 17.59 15.67 -58.60
CA ARG A 8 16.58 14.79 -59.25
C ARG A 8 16.61 13.36 -58.71
N SER A 9 15.50 12.90 -58.13
CA SER A 9 14.59 11.90 -58.75
C SER A 9 13.68 11.24 -57.71
N ALA A 10 12.39 11.30 -58.01
CA ALA A 10 11.31 10.63 -57.32
C ALA A 10 11.21 9.15 -57.73
N ARG A 11 10.84 8.28 -56.78
CA ARG A 11 10.08 7.04 -57.01
C ARG A 11 9.39 6.66 -55.70
N GLY A 12 8.06 6.79 -55.67
CA GLY A 12 7.22 6.37 -54.55
C GLY A 12 6.93 4.88 -54.56
N ILE A 13 6.61 4.31 -53.40
CA ILE A 13 5.88 3.05 -53.25
C ILE A 13 4.89 3.18 -52.09
N ALA A 14 3.67 2.75 -52.38
CA ALA A 14 2.45 2.89 -51.60
C ALA A 14 2.37 1.98 -50.36
N LEU A 15 1.60 2.45 -49.36
CA LEU A 15 1.05 1.64 -48.28
C LEU A 15 0.11 0.56 -48.82
N ARG A 16 0.25 -0.67 -48.31
CA ARG A 16 -0.84 -1.65 -48.27
C ARG A 16 -0.97 -2.24 -46.87
N ALA A 17 -2.19 -2.14 -46.36
CA ALA A 17 -2.69 -2.82 -45.17
C ALA A 17 -2.77 -4.33 -45.39
N SER A 18 -2.63 -5.10 -44.32
CA SER A 18 -3.14 -6.48 -44.24
C SER A 18 -3.47 -6.84 -42.79
N PHE A 19 -4.77 -6.91 -42.52
CA PHE A 19 -5.39 -7.71 -41.47
C PHE A 19 -5.03 -9.19 -41.67
N LEU A 20 -4.82 -9.96 -40.60
CA LEU A 20 -5.31 -11.34 -40.52
C LEU A 20 -5.33 -11.88 -39.08
N LEU A 21 -6.43 -12.59 -38.86
CA LEU A 21 -6.99 -13.27 -37.70
C LEU A 21 -6.23 -14.57 -37.38
N ALA A 22 -6.11 -14.95 -36.11
CA ALA A 22 -5.82 -16.35 -35.74
C ALA A 22 -6.62 -16.74 -34.49
N LEU A 23 -7.78 -17.34 -34.77
CA LEU A 23 -8.64 -18.07 -33.86
C LEU A 23 -8.54 -19.54 -34.32
N ALA A 24 -8.05 -20.42 -33.45
CA ALA A 24 -8.37 -21.86 -33.37
C ALA A 24 -7.26 -22.58 -32.60
N VAL A 25 -7.59 -23.18 -31.45
CA VAL A 25 -7.59 -24.64 -31.29
C VAL A 25 -8.55 -24.97 -30.14
N ALA A 26 -9.63 -25.67 -30.46
CA ALA A 26 -10.36 -26.52 -29.52
C ALA A 26 -10.57 -27.89 -30.16
N ALA A 27 -10.40 -28.94 -29.34
CA ALA A 27 -10.80 -30.34 -29.47
C ALA A 27 -9.90 -31.31 -30.29
N LEU A 28 -9.15 -32.17 -29.57
CA LEU A 28 -9.51 -33.58 -29.34
C LEU A 28 -8.48 -34.24 -28.40
N VAL A 29 -8.92 -34.80 -27.27
CA VAL A 29 -8.67 -36.18 -26.78
C VAL A 29 -9.41 -36.31 -25.43
N ALA A 30 -10.43 -37.16 -25.42
CA ALA A 30 -11.00 -37.73 -24.21
C ALA A 30 -10.33 -39.09 -23.92
N LEU A 31 -10.38 -39.50 -22.65
CA LEU A 31 -10.04 -40.81 -22.06
C LEU A 31 -8.59 -40.98 -21.57
N SER A 32 -8.33 -40.63 -20.31
CA SER A 32 -8.03 -41.60 -19.22
C SER A 32 -7.33 -40.93 -18.03
N GLY A 33 -7.89 -41.14 -16.83
CA GLY A 33 -7.18 -41.11 -15.54
C GLY A 33 -6.73 -39.76 -14.97
N ASP A 34 -7.49 -39.26 -14.00
CA ASP A 34 -6.89 -38.54 -12.84
C ASP A 34 -5.91 -39.48 -12.09
N PRO A 35 -4.88 -39.00 -11.33
CA PRO A 35 -4.94 -37.79 -10.49
C PRO A 35 -3.65 -36.92 -10.40
N HIS A 36 -3.82 -35.73 -9.79
CA HIS A 36 -2.83 -34.84 -9.14
C HIS A 36 -2.11 -33.71 -9.91
N SER A 37 -2.60 -32.48 -9.65
CA SER A 37 -1.89 -31.21 -9.36
C SER A 37 -1.02 -30.52 -10.43
N GLY A 38 -1.36 -29.27 -10.76
CA GLY A 38 -0.39 -28.31 -11.30
C GLY A 38 -0.95 -27.02 -11.92
N GLY A 39 -1.12 -25.96 -11.12
CA GLY A 39 -0.80 -24.57 -11.52
C GLY A 39 -1.82 -23.78 -12.35
N ALA A 40 -2.84 -23.21 -11.71
CA ALA A 40 -3.45 -21.95 -12.14
C ALA A 40 -2.94 -20.83 -11.23
N ALA A 41 -2.39 -19.76 -11.82
CA ALA A 41 -2.00 -18.55 -11.13
C ALA A 41 -3.26 -17.95 -10.47
N GLY A 42 -3.36 -18.14 -9.16
CA GLY A 42 -4.50 -17.72 -8.37
C GLY A 42 -4.60 -16.20 -8.35
N ALA A 43 -5.71 -15.68 -8.90
CA ALA A 43 -6.21 -14.36 -8.62
C ALA A 43 -6.20 -14.15 -7.10
N ALA A 44 -5.54 -13.09 -6.64
CA ALA A 44 -5.62 -12.70 -5.25
C ALA A 44 -7.08 -12.33 -4.94
N PRO A 45 -7.70 -12.91 -3.89
CA PRO A 45 -8.93 -12.33 -3.39
C PRO A 45 -8.60 -10.91 -2.94
N ALA A 46 -9.25 -9.94 -3.57
CA ALA A 46 -9.34 -8.61 -3.02
C ALA A 46 -9.85 -8.73 -1.58
N ALA A 47 -9.41 -7.81 -0.72
CA ALA A 47 -9.98 -7.63 0.59
C ALA A 47 -11.46 -7.20 0.45
N SER A 48 -12.36 -8.13 0.17
CA SER A 48 -13.82 -7.95 0.19
C SER A 48 -14.51 -9.02 1.05
N ALA A 49 -13.91 -9.33 2.20
CA ALA A 49 -14.64 -9.93 3.31
C ALA A 49 -15.09 -8.85 4.32
N ALA A 50 -15.28 -7.62 3.84
CA ALA A 50 -16.26 -6.74 4.45
C ALA A 50 -17.59 -7.15 3.83
N GLY A 51 -18.47 -7.78 4.62
CA GLY A 51 -19.90 -7.71 4.32
C GLY A 51 -20.33 -6.25 4.21
N PRO A 52 -21.54 -5.97 3.70
CA PRO A 52 -22.03 -4.59 3.59
C PRO A 52 -21.80 -3.88 4.92
N ALA A 53 -21.06 -2.77 4.88
CA ALA A 53 -20.93 -1.91 6.04
C ALA A 53 -22.36 -1.55 6.49
N PRO A 54 -22.66 -1.54 7.80
CA PRO A 54 -23.97 -1.11 8.28
C PRO A 54 -24.29 0.28 7.72
N ALA A 55 -25.57 0.54 7.44
CA ALA A 55 -26.04 1.82 6.94
C ALA A 55 -25.52 2.96 7.83
N VAL A 56 -24.79 3.91 7.23
CA VAL A 56 -24.22 5.05 7.94
C VAL A 56 -25.38 5.90 8.48
N ALA A 57 -25.43 6.14 9.79
CA ALA A 57 -26.30 7.16 10.35
C ALA A 57 -25.90 8.50 9.73
N ARG A 58 -26.85 9.20 9.08
CA ARG A 58 -26.60 10.47 8.38
C ARG A 58 -26.23 11.63 9.32
N GLU A 59 -26.42 11.45 10.62
CA GLU A 59 -26.06 12.43 11.64
C GLU A 59 -24.57 12.35 11.96
N GLY A 60 -23.87 13.49 11.90
CA GLY A 60 -22.47 13.62 12.32
C GLY A 60 -21.41 13.36 11.23
N VAL A 61 -21.78 13.09 9.98
CA VAL A 61 -20.79 13.01 8.88
C VAL A 61 -20.56 14.38 8.21
N PRO A 62 -19.32 14.72 7.79
CA PRO A 62 -19.02 16.05 7.25
C PRO A 62 -19.84 16.43 6.01
N TRP A 63 -20.22 15.44 5.19
CA TRP A 63 -20.96 15.67 3.95
C TRP A 63 -22.48 15.80 4.14
N ALA A 64 -23.00 15.63 5.37
CA ALA A 64 -24.40 15.87 5.69
C ALA A 64 -24.70 17.35 5.98
N ALA A 65 -23.70 18.14 6.38
CA ALA A 65 -23.83 19.54 6.76
C ALA A 65 -23.72 20.53 5.58
N ALA A 66 -23.37 20.06 4.38
CA ALA A 66 -23.20 20.93 3.22
C ALA A 66 -24.56 21.32 2.60
N GLU A 67 -24.86 22.62 2.57
CA GLU A 67 -25.91 23.19 1.73
C GLU A 67 -25.54 22.95 0.25
N SER A 68 -26.09 21.88 -0.35
CA SER A 68 -26.01 21.46 -1.75
C SER A 68 -24.66 21.66 -2.48
N TYR A 69 -24.00 20.57 -2.86
CA TYR A 69 -22.84 20.60 -3.77
C TYR A 69 -23.20 21.20 -5.14
N PRO A 70 -22.26 21.87 -5.84
CA PRO A 70 -22.50 22.38 -7.19
C PRO A 70 -22.87 21.25 -8.15
N ALA A 71 -23.69 21.57 -9.15
CA ALA A 71 -24.14 20.60 -10.16
C ALA A 71 -22.97 20.00 -10.95
N ALA A 72 -21.90 20.77 -11.16
CA ALA A 72 -20.68 20.28 -11.78
C ALA A 72 -19.44 20.83 -11.07
N TYR A 73 -18.36 20.06 -11.10
CA TYR A 73 -17.08 20.43 -10.52
C TYR A 73 -15.96 19.68 -11.22
N ASP A 74 -14.87 20.36 -11.58
CA ASP A 74 -13.77 19.78 -12.35
C ASP A 74 -12.42 20.25 -11.78
N LEU A 75 -11.61 19.33 -11.26
CA LEU A 75 -10.28 19.66 -10.73
C LEU A 75 -9.30 20.15 -11.82
N ARG A 76 -9.56 19.91 -13.11
CA ARG A 76 -8.77 20.46 -14.22
C ARG A 76 -8.88 21.98 -14.24
N ASP A 77 -10.10 22.49 -14.15
CA ASP A 77 -10.39 23.93 -14.18
C ASP A 77 -9.85 24.63 -12.93
N GLN A 78 -9.76 23.91 -11.81
CA GLN A 78 -9.16 24.39 -10.57
C GLN A 78 -7.62 24.32 -10.56
N GLY A 79 -6.99 23.72 -11.58
CA GLY A 79 -5.54 23.53 -11.62
C GLY A 79 -5.01 22.54 -10.58
N LEU A 80 -5.86 21.66 -10.04
CA LEU A 80 -5.58 20.77 -8.91
C LEU A 80 -5.16 19.35 -9.30
N LEU A 81 -4.66 19.18 -10.53
CA LEU A 81 -4.17 17.90 -11.06
C LEU A 81 -2.74 18.03 -11.62
N THR A 82 -1.96 16.97 -11.40
CA THR A 82 -0.74 16.68 -12.16
C THR A 82 -1.09 16.12 -13.54
N GLY A 83 -0.09 16.03 -14.44
CA GLY A 83 -0.30 15.51 -15.79
C GLY A 83 -0.79 14.06 -15.82
N VAL A 84 -1.44 13.66 -16.92
CA VAL A 84 -1.84 12.26 -17.15
C VAL A 84 -0.59 11.39 -17.33
N ARG A 85 -0.59 10.21 -16.69
CA ARG A 85 0.49 9.23 -16.73
C ARG A 85 0.05 7.97 -17.49
N SER A 86 1.01 7.15 -17.89
CA SER A 86 0.81 5.83 -18.49
C SER A 86 1.33 4.76 -17.53
N GLN A 87 0.53 3.73 -17.28
CA GLN A 87 0.96 2.50 -16.60
C GLN A 87 1.67 1.51 -17.56
N ASP A 88 1.82 1.92 -18.82
CA ASP A 88 2.33 1.11 -19.92
C ASP A 88 1.64 -0.26 -19.96
N ASN A 89 2.40 -1.34 -20.12
CA ASN A 89 1.85 -2.70 -20.18
C ASN A 89 1.80 -3.37 -18.80
N PHE A 90 1.85 -2.61 -17.70
CA PHE A 90 1.84 -3.17 -16.34
C PHE A 90 0.49 -3.00 -15.66
N SER A 91 0.15 -3.92 -14.76
CA SER A 91 -1.09 -3.89 -13.97
C SER A 91 -0.94 -3.00 -12.72
N THR A 92 -0.54 -1.74 -12.90
CA THR A 92 -0.18 -0.81 -11.81
C THR A 92 -1.15 0.36 -11.64
N CYS A 93 -2.35 0.30 -12.22
CA CYS A 93 -3.36 1.35 -12.12
C CYS A 93 -3.66 1.83 -10.69
N TRP A 94 -3.75 0.91 -9.72
CA TRP A 94 -3.98 1.21 -8.30
C TRP A 94 -2.86 2.04 -7.66
N ILE A 95 -1.65 1.99 -8.23
CA ILE A 95 -0.50 2.80 -7.81
C ILE A 95 -0.61 4.20 -8.42
N LEU A 96 -0.94 4.30 -9.71
CA LEU A 96 -1.10 5.57 -10.39
C LEU A 96 -2.29 6.36 -9.83
N ALA A 97 -3.41 5.69 -9.52
CA ALA A 97 -4.57 6.31 -8.89
C ALA A 97 -4.24 6.81 -7.47
N ALA A 98 -3.63 5.97 -6.62
CA ALA A 98 -3.24 6.39 -5.26
C ALA A 98 -2.20 7.52 -5.26
N THR A 99 -1.22 7.49 -6.17
CA THR A 99 -0.20 8.55 -6.30
C THR A 99 -0.84 9.85 -6.80
N GLY A 100 -1.72 9.78 -7.80
CA GLY A 100 -2.47 10.94 -8.27
C GLY A 100 -3.39 11.56 -7.20
N ALA A 101 -4.02 10.74 -6.36
CA ALA A 101 -4.82 11.21 -5.22
C ALA A 101 -3.95 11.94 -4.19
N LEU A 102 -2.77 11.39 -3.87
CA LEU A 102 -1.80 12.01 -2.96
C LEU A 102 -1.30 13.37 -3.50
N GLU A 103 -0.91 13.42 -4.77
CA GLU A 103 -0.44 14.64 -5.43
C GLU A 103 -1.53 15.71 -5.49
N SER A 104 -2.75 15.34 -5.87
CA SER A 104 -3.89 16.25 -5.93
C SER A 104 -4.22 16.83 -4.54
N SER A 105 -4.11 16.02 -3.49
CA SER A 105 -4.30 16.45 -2.10
C SER A 105 -3.29 17.50 -1.65
N ILE A 106 -2.00 17.27 -1.93
CA ILE A 106 -0.95 18.26 -1.62
C ILE A 106 -1.15 19.54 -2.44
N LEU A 107 -1.46 19.41 -3.73
CA LEU A 107 -1.69 20.56 -4.60
C LEU A 107 -2.88 21.40 -4.11
N ARG A 108 -3.91 20.75 -3.57
CA ARG A 108 -5.08 21.42 -3.00
C ARG A 108 -4.81 22.07 -1.65
N GLY A 109 -4.14 21.37 -0.74
CA GLY A 109 -3.88 21.86 0.62
C GLY A 109 -2.73 22.87 0.71
N GLU A 110 -1.69 22.69 -0.11
CA GLU A 110 -0.45 23.50 -0.04
C GLU A 110 -0.21 24.35 -1.30
N GLY A 111 -0.96 24.17 -2.39
CA GLY A 111 -0.67 24.82 -3.67
C GLY A 111 0.60 24.29 -4.37
N LEU A 112 1.17 23.18 -3.88
CA LEU A 112 2.44 22.65 -4.37
C LEU A 112 2.23 21.53 -5.39
N ARG A 113 2.76 21.74 -6.60
CA ARG A 113 2.79 20.73 -7.66
C ARG A 113 4.03 19.84 -7.47
N LEU A 114 3.83 18.70 -6.82
CA LEU A 114 4.88 17.69 -6.60
C LEU A 114 4.68 16.51 -7.57
N ASP A 115 5.80 15.91 -7.98
CA ASP A 115 5.82 14.80 -8.95
C ASP A 115 6.50 13.57 -8.31
N PHE A 116 5.70 12.57 -7.98
CA PHE A 116 6.12 11.40 -7.24
C PHE A 116 6.24 10.14 -8.09
N SER A 117 7.14 9.25 -7.67
CA SER A 117 7.42 8.00 -8.36
C SER A 117 6.42 6.90 -8.01
N GLU A 118 5.61 6.51 -8.99
CA GLU A 118 4.84 5.26 -8.92
C GLU A 118 5.75 4.03 -8.93
N ASN A 119 6.91 4.12 -9.59
CA ASN A 119 7.83 3.00 -9.73
C ASN A 119 8.35 2.50 -8.37
N ASN A 120 8.58 3.43 -7.43
CA ASN A 120 9.04 3.07 -6.10
C ASN A 120 7.98 2.24 -5.37
N LEU A 121 6.74 2.75 -5.33
CA LEU A 121 5.62 2.02 -4.75
C LEU A 121 5.40 0.66 -5.45
N ALA A 122 5.50 0.60 -6.77
CA ALA A 122 5.38 -0.64 -7.55
C ALA A 122 6.44 -1.68 -7.14
N ASN A 123 7.70 -1.27 -7.08
CA ASN A 123 8.79 -2.17 -6.70
C ASN A 123 8.73 -2.60 -5.24
N HIS A 124 8.09 -1.82 -4.35
CA HIS A 124 7.92 -2.18 -2.95
C HIS A 124 6.66 -2.96 -2.64
N MET A 125 5.62 -2.90 -3.48
CA MET A 125 4.32 -3.53 -3.23
C MET A 125 3.88 -4.46 -4.37
N ALA A 126 3.80 -3.98 -5.62
CA ALA A 126 3.39 -4.74 -6.80
C ALA A 126 4.38 -5.86 -7.21
N SER A 127 5.64 -5.79 -6.79
CA SER A 127 6.60 -6.88 -7.01
C SER A 127 6.16 -8.23 -6.39
N ARG A 128 5.15 -8.23 -5.50
CA ARG A 128 4.52 -9.45 -4.96
C ARG A 128 3.52 -10.10 -5.93
N LEU A 129 3.15 -9.36 -6.96
CA LEU A 129 2.21 -9.73 -8.02
C LEU A 129 2.93 -9.84 -9.36
N ASP A 130 4.26 -9.85 -9.36
CA ASP A 130 5.09 -9.82 -10.57
C ASP A 130 4.72 -8.68 -11.54
N TYR A 131 4.17 -7.57 -11.02
CA TYR A 131 3.66 -6.42 -11.78
C TYR A 131 2.45 -6.72 -12.68
N GLU A 132 1.87 -7.92 -12.57
CA GLU A 132 0.79 -8.46 -13.42
C GLU A 132 -0.55 -8.60 -12.67
N GLY A 133 -0.76 -7.85 -11.59
CA GLY A 133 -2.01 -7.90 -10.83
C GLY A 133 -2.38 -6.59 -10.14
N MET A 134 -3.68 -6.43 -9.93
CA MET A 134 -4.25 -5.33 -9.16
C MET A 134 -4.20 -5.65 -7.66
N ALA A 135 -4.06 -4.61 -6.84
CA ALA A 135 -4.20 -4.73 -5.40
C ALA A 135 -5.14 -3.65 -4.87
N PRO A 136 -5.76 -3.86 -3.69
CA PRO A 136 -6.51 -2.81 -3.02
C PRO A 136 -5.63 -1.60 -2.69
N SER A 137 -6.22 -0.40 -2.73
CA SER A 137 -5.57 0.87 -2.42
C SER A 137 -4.91 0.89 -1.04
N GLU A 138 -5.37 0.08 -0.09
CA GLU A 138 -4.76 -0.04 1.23
C GLU A 138 -3.31 -0.52 1.22
N LEU A 139 -2.87 -1.23 0.17
CA LEU A 139 -1.44 -1.54 0.01
C LEU A 139 -0.62 -0.29 -0.32
N ALA A 140 -1.18 0.66 -1.08
CA ALA A 140 -0.54 1.95 -1.33
C ALA A 140 -0.50 2.76 -0.02
N VAL A 141 -1.62 2.78 0.72
CA VAL A 141 -1.67 3.40 2.05
C VAL A 141 -0.62 2.81 2.98
N ALA A 142 -0.43 1.49 3.03
CA ALA A 142 0.58 0.85 3.86
C ALA A 142 2.02 1.32 3.55
N TYR A 143 2.33 1.54 2.27
CA TYR A 143 3.63 2.06 1.84
C TYR A 143 3.84 3.52 2.26
N TYR A 144 2.82 4.36 2.12
CA TYR A 144 2.89 5.76 2.53
C TYR A 144 2.89 5.92 4.06
N ALA A 145 2.03 5.19 4.77
CA ALA A 145 1.89 5.22 6.23
C ALA A 145 3.11 4.68 6.99
N ARG A 146 3.96 3.87 6.33
CA ARG A 146 5.23 3.40 6.92
C ARG A 146 6.42 4.31 6.58
N TRP A 147 6.17 5.45 5.91
CA TRP A 147 7.15 6.47 5.53
C TRP A 147 8.31 5.96 4.66
N GLU A 148 8.01 5.04 3.74
CA GLU A 148 8.98 4.63 2.72
C GLU A 148 8.93 5.49 1.45
N GLY A 149 7.84 6.24 1.28
CA GLY A 149 7.66 7.22 0.24
C GLY A 149 6.54 8.20 0.60
N PRO A 150 6.09 9.02 -0.36
CA PRO A 150 6.51 9.03 -1.77
C PRO A 150 7.95 9.48 -1.96
N VAL A 151 8.56 9.09 -3.08
CA VAL A 151 9.88 9.58 -3.52
C VAL A 151 9.72 10.35 -4.83
N TRP A 152 10.68 11.19 -5.20
CA TRP A 152 10.60 11.95 -6.44
C TRP A 152 10.63 11.06 -7.69
N GLU A 153 9.79 11.37 -8.67
CA GLU A 153 9.81 10.71 -10.00
C GLU A 153 11.18 10.90 -10.68
N SER A 154 11.79 12.07 -10.53
CA SER A 154 13.15 12.34 -11.02
C SER A 154 14.22 11.41 -10.46
N SER A 155 13.99 10.85 -9.27
CA SER A 155 14.90 9.92 -8.60
C SER A 155 14.62 8.45 -8.92
N ASP A 156 13.41 8.09 -9.34
CA ASP A 156 13.00 6.70 -9.63
C ASP A 156 11.96 6.64 -10.73
N ARG A 157 12.38 6.93 -11.97
CA ARG A 157 11.44 7.09 -13.09
C ARG A 157 10.60 5.84 -13.39
N TYR A 158 9.34 6.04 -13.69
CA TYR A 158 8.44 5.02 -14.21
C TYR A 158 8.57 4.86 -15.74
N PRO A 159 8.43 3.63 -16.30
CA PRO A 159 8.44 2.33 -15.63
C PRO A 159 9.85 1.74 -15.48
N ARG A 160 10.18 1.16 -14.33
CA ARG A 160 11.42 0.38 -14.10
C ARG A 160 11.15 -0.80 -13.14
N PRO A 161 10.40 -1.82 -13.60
CA PRO A 161 10.04 -2.95 -12.75
C PRO A 161 11.28 -3.69 -12.22
N GLY A 162 11.23 -4.06 -10.95
CA GLY A 162 12.28 -4.76 -10.22
C GLY A 162 13.52 -3.92 -9.93
N ARG A 163 13.49 -2.61 -10.24
CA ARG A 163 14.67 -1.74 -10.20
C ARG A 163 14.31 -0.35 -9.67
N SER A 164 14.30 -0.21 -8.35
CA SER A 164 14.41 1.09 -7.69
C SER A 164 15.84 1.35 -7.22
N PRO A 165 16.36 2.58 -7.34
CA PRO A 165 17.57 2.97 -6.63
C PRO A 165 17.43 2.68 -5.15
N ALA A 166 18.53 2.24 -4.56
CA ALA A 166 18.55 2.04 -3.13
C ALA A 166 18.63 3.40 -2.43
N PHE A 167 17.95 3.54 -1.28
CA PHE A 167 18.09 4.70 -0.37
C PHE A 167 17.41 5.98 -0.85
N LEU A 168 16.24 5.83 -1.45
CA LEU A 168 15.36 6.97 -1.69
C LEU A 168 14.64 7.33 -0.40
N ARG A 169 14.50 8.64 -0.15
CA ARG A 169 13.89 9.18 1.06
C ARG A 169 12.45 9.59 0.76
N ALA A 170 11.58 9.35 1.72
CA ALA A 170 10.24 9.92 1.68
C ALA A 170 10.33 11.45 1.64
N VAL A 171 9.61 12.05 0.70
CA VAL A 171 9.52 13.51 0.50
C VAL A 171 8.42 14.12 1.36
N ARG A 172 7.43 13.30 1.69
CA ARG A 172 6.26 13.62 2.51
C ARG A 172 5.92 12.44 3.40
N HIS A 173 5.26 12.71 4.50
CA HIS A 173 4.75 11.73 5.44
C HIS A 173 3.23 11.77 5.41
N VAL A 174 2.59 10.63 5.11
CA VAL A 174 1.12 10.52 5.15
C VAL A 174 0.69 10.20 6.56
N GLN A 175 -0.17 11.06 7.10
CA GLN A 175 -0.71 10.97 8.45
C GLN A 175 -2.18 10.55 8.45
N ASP A 176 -2.96 11.00 7.47
CA ASP A 176 -4.38 10.72 7.39
C ASP A 176 -4.82 10.31 5.98
N VAL A 177 -5.59 9.23 5.92
CA VAL A 177 -6.26 8.73 4.72
C VAL A 177 -7.70 8.36 5.06
N LEU A 178 -8.65 8.86 4.30
CA LEU A 178 -10.07 8.56 4.43
C LEU A 178 -10.43 7.38 3.54
N PHE A 179 -11.21 6.46 4.08
CA PHE A 179 -11.92 5.43 3.34
C PHE A 179 -13.38 5.85 3.33
N LEU A 180 -13.84 6.39 2.20
CA LEU A 180 -15.22 6.82 2.09
C LEU A 180 -16.15 5.60 2.15
N PRO A 181 -17.35 5.72 2.74
CA PRO A 181 -18.31 4.62 2.74
C PRO A 181 -18.73 4.29 1.30
N ALA A 182 -19.17 3.05 1.09
CA ALA A 182 -19.80 2.67 -0.17
C ALA A 182 -21.09 3.47 -0.37
N ARG A 183 -21.31 3.93 -1.59
CA ARG A 183 -22.55 4.62 -1.95
C ARG A 183 -23.74 3.68 -1.81
N GLN A 184 -24.82 4.15 -1.22
CA GLN A 184 -26.07 3.39 -1.06
C GLN A 184 -26.89 3.32 -2.37
N GLY A 185 -26.52 4.12 -3.37
CA GLY A 185 -27.15 4.12 -4.69
C GLY A 185 -26.44 5.06 -5.67
N PRO A 186 -26.94 5.14 -6.93
CA PRO A 186 -26.34 5.98 -7.98
C PRO A 186 -26.26 7.46 -7.63
N LEU A 187 -27.22 7.96 -6.84
CA LEU A 187 -27.31 9.38 -6.49
C LEU A 187 -26.69 9.70 -5.12
N ASP A 188 -26.18 8.71 -4.39
CA ASP A 188 -25.52 8.90 -3.10
C ASP A 188 -24.06 9.35 -3.28
N ASN A 189 -23.89 10.56 -3.83
CA ASN A 189 -22.59 11.09 -4.26
C ASN A 189 -21.99 12.11 -3.28
N ALA A 190 -22.71 12.46 -2.21
CA ALA A 190 -22.33 13.55 -1.31
C ALA A 190 -20.94 13.35 -0.69
N ALA A 191 -20.61 12.14 -0.21
CA ALA A 191 -19.30 11.86 0.37
C ALA A 191 -18.15 12.03 -0.64
N VAL A 192 -18.35 11.57 -1.88
CA VAL A 192 -17.35 11.69 -2.95
C VAL A 192 -17.16 13.15 -3.37
N LYS A 193 -18.27 13.87 -3.56
CA LYS A 193 -18.25 15.31 -3.91
C LYS A 193 -17.56 16.14 -2.83
N TRP A 194 -17.91 15.91 -1.56
CA TRP A 194 -17.25 16.52 -0.41
C TRP A 194 -15.75 16.27 -0.42
N ALA A 195 -15.34 15.02 -0.56
CA ALA A 195 -13.93 14.67 -0.48
C ALA A 195 -13.12 15.29 -1.63
N ILE A 196 -13.67 15.31 -2.84
CA ILE A 196 -13.04 15.96 -4.00
C ILE A 196 -12.91 17.48 -3.81
N MET A 197 -13.97 18.12 -3.31
CA MET A 197 -13.98 19.55 -3.00
C MET A 197 -13.18 19.93 -1.76
N THR A 198 -12.76 18.98 -0.93
CA THR A 198 -12.02 19.27 0.30
C THR A 198 -10.55 18.91 0.15
N TYR A 199 -10.28 17.72 -0.38
CA TYR A 199 -8.96 17.09 -0.40
C TYR A 199 -8.44 16.73 -1.80
N GLY A 200 -9.19 16.99 -2.88
CA GLY A 200 -8.74 16.69 -4.23
C GLY A 200 -9.09 15.27 -4.68
N GLY A 201 -8.39 14.75 -5.69
CA GLY A 201 -8.79 13.52 -6.38
C GLY A 201 -8.93 12.30 -5.45
N ALA A 202 -9.90 11.43 -5.75
CA ALA A 202 -10.18 10.22 -4.99
C ALA A 202 -9.83 8.96 -5.79
N ASP A 203 -9.01 8.06 -5.23
CA ASP A 203 -8.72 6.76 -5.83
C ASP A 203 -9.96 5.86 -5.72
N ALA A 204 -10.40 5.28 -6.83
CA ALA A 204 -11.55 4.39 -6.90
C ALA A 204 -11.27 3.17 -7.77
N ALA A 205 -11.60 1.99 -7.22
CA ALA A 205 -11.67 0.76 -7.99
C ALA A 205 -12.93 0.77 -8.87
N VAL A 206 -12.82 0.21 -10.07
CA VAL A 206 -13.93 0.14 -11.04
C VAL A 206 -13.77 -1.09 -11.93
N ASP A 207 -14.88 -1.73 -12.28
CA ASP A 207 -14.92 -2.63 -13.43
C ASP A 207 -14.91 -1.76 -14.70
N PHE A 208 -13.79 -1.72 -15.40
CA PHE A 208 -13.54 -0.82 -16.52
C PHE A 208 -13.18 -1.56 -17.80
N ARG A 209 -14.20 -2.18 -18.42
CA ARG A 209 -14.07 -3.01 -19.62
C ARG A 209 -14.49 -2.25 -20.88
N VAL A 210 -13.53 -1.59 -21.52
CA VAL A 210 -13.77 -0.66 -22.64
C VAL A 210 -13.67 -1.32 -24.02
N GLN A 211 -13.36 -2.61 -24.11
CA GLN A 211 -13.32 -3.33 -25.39
C GLN A 211 -14.74 -3.47 -25.97
N ASP A 212 -14.85 -3.43 -27.30
CA ASP A 212 -16.13 -3.32 -28.01
C ASP A 212 -17.09 -4.48 -27.69
N GLU A 213 -16.55 -5.68 -27.41
CA GLU A 213 -17.31 -6.87 -27.01
C GLU A 213 -18.14 -6.67 -25.73
N TYR A 214 -17.70 -5.81 -24.81
CA TYR A 214 -18.41 -5.54 -23.55
C TYR A 214 -19.54 -4.52 -23.72
N ARG A 215 -19.53 -3.72 -24.80
CA ARG A 215 -20.53 -2.69 -25.10
C ARG A 215 -20.79 -1.74 -23.92
N SER A 216 -19.74 -1.33 -23.23
CA SER A 216 -19.80 -0.41 -22.08
C SER A 216 -19.17 0.95 -22.32
N TRP A 217 -18.52 1.15 -23.48
CA TRP A 217 -17.75 2.35 -23.81
C TRP A 217 -18.28 3.04 -25.07
N ASN A 218 -18.55 4.34 -24.98
CA ASN A 218 -18.81 5.21 -26.12
C ASN A 218 -17.55 5.99 -26.50
N ARG A 219 -16.92 5.62 -27.62
CA ARG A 219 -15.69 6.25 -28.14
C ARG A 219 -15.87 7.71 -28.57
N SER A 220 -17.08 8.11 -28.99
CA SER A 220 -17.33 9.45 -29.52
C SER A 220 -17.38 10.53 -28.44
N THR A 221 -17.81 10.15 -27.23
CA THR A 221 -18.03 11.05 -26.09
C THR A 221 -17.14 10.73 -24.90
N ASN A 222 -16.32 9.68 -25.01
CA ASN A 222 -15.47 9.15 -23.94
C ASN A 222 -16.26 8.83 -22.66
N ALA A 223 -17.42 8.19 -22.81
CA ALA A 223 -18.34 7.89 -21.73
C ALA A 223 -18.47 6.38 -21.49
N TYR A 224 -18.33 5.96 -20.23
CA TYR A 224 -18.37 4.58 -19.78
C TYR A 224 -19.57 4.31 -18.85
N TYR A 225 -20.25 3.20 -19.09
CA TYR A 225 -21.30 2.71 -18.20
C TYR A 225 -21.39 1.19 -18.25
N ASN A 226 -21.32 0.55 -17.08
CA ASN A 226 -21.62 -0.86 -16.92
C ASN A 226 -22.60 -1.10 -15.75
N PRO A 227 -23.84 -1.57 -16.02
CA PRO A 227 -24.80 -1.90 -14.96
C PRO A 227 -24.48 -3.20 -14.21
N SER A 228 -23.53 -4.00 -14.69
CA SER A 228 -23.21 -5.29 -14.10
C SER A 228 -22.18 -5.13 -12.99
N ARG A 229 -22.56 -5.46 -11.75
CA ARG A 229 -21.64 -5.48 -10.61
C ARG A 229 -20.70 -6.68 -10.71
N LYS A 230 -19.62 -6.54 -11.48
CA LYS A 230 -18.53 -7.53 -11.55
C LYS A 230 -17.39 -7.13 -10.62
N GLN A 231 -16.45 -8.05 -10.43
CA GLN A 231 -15.21 -7.73 -9.74
C GLN A 231 -14.49 -6.57 -10.46
N PRO A 232 -14.12 -5.49 -9.75
CA PRO A 232 -13.29 -4.43 -10.29
C PRO A 232 -11.99 -4.99 -10.87
N ASN A 233 -11.55 -4.44 -12.00
CA ASN A 233 -10.33 -4.84 -12.70
C ASN A 233 -9.39 -3.66 -12.97
N HIS A 234 -9.77 -2.45 -12.54
CA HIS A 234 -9.02 -1.23 -12.77
C HIS A 234 -9.17 -0.25 -11.60
N HIS A 235 -8.24 0.69 -11.49
CA HIS A 235 -8.34 1.84 -10.60
C HIS A 235 -8.21 3.12 -11.40
N VAL A 236 -9.00 4.12 -11.03
CA VAL A 236 -9.02 5.44 -11.65
C VAL A 236 -9.06 6.50 -10.56
N LEU A 237 -8.64 7.71 -10.92
CA LEU A 237 -8.77 8.86 -10.02
C LEU A 237 -10.07 9.59 -10.37
N ILE A 238 -11.03 9.66 -9.46
CA ILE A 238 -12.21 10.53 -9.60
C ILE A 238 -11.76 11.96 -9.34
N VAL A 239 -11.96 12.84 -10.32
CA VAL A 239 -11.43 14.22 -10.32
C VAL A 239 -12.51 15.28 -10.51
N GLY A 240 -13.78 14.88 -10.56
CA GLY A 240 -14.87 15.82 -10.77
C GLY A 240 -16.18 15.10 -11.03
N TRP A 241 -17.20 15.88 -11.35
CA TRP A 241 -18.51 15.39 -11.73
C TRP A 241 -19.32 16.42 -12.51
N ASP A 242 -20.40 15.95 -13.12
CA ASP A 242 -21.46 16.76 -13.71
C ASP A 242 -22.79 16.01 -13.56
N ASP A 243 -23.67 16.54 -12.72
CA ASP A 243 -25.01 16.03 -12.43
C ASP A 243 -25.93 16.07 -13.67
N THR A 244 -25.60 16.93 -14.63
CA THR A 244 -26.36 17.15 -15.87
C THR A 244 -25.73 16.45 -17.07
N PHE A 245 -24.72 15.60 -16.85
CA PHE A 245 -24.08 14.86 -17.92
C PHE A 245 -25.08 13.90 -18.57
N SER A 246 -25.54 14.24 -19.77
CA SER A 246 -26.66 13.56 -20.41
C SER A 246 -26.43 12.06 -20.62
N ALA A 247 -27.43 11.25 -20.25
CA ALA A 247 -27.49 9.82 -20.49
C ALA A 247 -27.36 9.46 -21.99
N SER A 248 -27.73 10.40 -22.88
CA SER A 248 -27.58 10.24 -24.34
C SER A 248 -26.12 10.20 -24.81
N LYS A 249 -25.17 10.69 -24.01
CA LYS A 249 -23.73 10.62 -24.31
C LYS A 249 -23.17 9.22 -24.11
N PHE A 250 -23.83 8.32 -23.40
CA PHE A 250 -23.39 6.92 -23.26
C PHE A 250 -23.75 6.09 -24.49
N LEU A 251 -23.24 4.86 -24.56
CA LEU A 251 -23.37 4.01 -25.74
C LEU A 251 -24.85 3.74 -26.06
N ASP A 252 -25.21 3.89 -27.33
CA ASP A 252 -26.59 3.66 -27.76
C ASP A 252 -27.06 2.21 -27.55
N GLY A 253 -28.31 2.06 -27.12
CA GLY A 253 -28.85 0.78 -26.64
C GLY A 253 -28.28 0.27 -25.31
N ARG A 254 -27.37 1.03 -24.67
CA ARG A 254 -26.73 0.75 -23.37
C ARG A 254 -26.63 2.02 -22.53
N ARG A 255 -27.68 2.85 -22.50
CA ARG A 255 -27.69 4.13 -21.77
C ARG A 255 -28.00 3.90 -20.27
N PRO A 256 -27.46 4.73 -19.36
CA PRO A 256 -27.84 4.68 -17.96
C PRO A 256 -29.28 5.16 -17.75
N PRO A 257 -29.92 4.79 -16.62
CA PRO A 257 -31.29 5.20 -16.30
C PRO A 257 -31.51 6.70 -16.11
N GLY A 258 -30.44 7.48 -15.93
CA GLY A 258 -30.53 8.93 -15.74
C GLY A 258 -29.21 9.63 -16.04
N ASP A 259 -29.27 10.95 -16.02
CA ASP A 259 -28.13 11.83 -16.19
C ASP A 259 -27.21 11.79 -14.96
N GLY A 260 -25.98 12.26 -15.15
CA GLY A 260 -25.01 12.36 -14.07
C GLY A 260 -23.83 11.43 -14.26
N ALA A 261 -22.63 11.99 -14.15
CA ALA A 261 -21.39 11.25 -14.31
C ALA A 261 -20.27 11.80 -13.44
N PHE A 262 -19.38 10.91 -13.03
CA PHE A 262 -18.08 11.27 -12.51
C PHE A 262 -17.10 11.52 -13.66
N LEU A 263 -16.28 12.56 -13.53
CA LEU A 263 -15.10 12.74 -14.36
C LEU A 263 -13.95 11.97 -13.73
N ILE A 264 -13.27 11.15 -14.53
CA ILE A 264 -12.08 10.41 -14.10
C ILE A 264 -10.83 10.86 -14.84
N LYS A 265 -9.70 10.78 -14.16
CA LYS A 265 -8.35 10.78 -14.74
C LYS A 265 -7.85 9.34 -14.78
N ASN A 266 -7.52 8.86 -15.97
CA ASN A 266 -7.06 7.49 -16.21
C ASN A 266 -5.52 7.43 -16.28
N SER A 267 -4.98 6.21 -16.29
CA SER A 267 -3.56 5.89 -16.29
C SER A 267 -3.07 5.24 -17.59
N TRP A 268 -3.72 5.53 -18.73
CA TRP A 268 -3.39 4.96 -20.05
C TRP A 268 -2.77 5.98 -21.02
N GLY A 269 -2.20 7.06 -20.48
CA GLY A 269 -1.58 8.12 -21.28
C GLY A 269 -2.60 9.09 -21.91
N THR A 270 -2.07 10.13 -22.54
CA THR A 270 -2.87 11.22 -23.13
C THR A 270 -3.53 10.86 -24.45
N ASP A 271 -3.12 9.78 -25.09
CA ASP A 271 -3.69 9.36 -26.38
C ASP A 271 -5.01 8.59 -26.21
N TRP A 272 -5.37 8.24 -24.97
CA TRP A 272 -6.60 7.54 -24.65
C TRP A 272 -7.69 8.51 -24.15
N GLY A 273 -8.94 8.24 -24.51
CA GLY A 273 -10.10 9.01 -24.02
C GLY A 273 -10.06 10.48 -24.48
N ASP A 274 -10.53 11.38 -23.62
CA ASP A 274 -10.35 12.83 -23.79
C ASP A 274 -9.03 13.24 -23.12
N LYS A 275 -7.91 13.07 -23.81
CA LYS A 275 -6.56 13.41 -23.30
C LYS A 275 -6.21 12.75 -21.96
N GLY A 276 -6.66 11.50 -21.77
CA GLY A 276 -6.51 10.72 -20.54
C GLY A 276 -7.68 10.79 -19.57
N PHE A 277 -8.75 11.52 -19.93
CA PHE A 277 -9.96 11.68 -19.11
C PHE A 277 -11.15 10.98 -19.75
N ALA A 278 -12.14 10.64 -18.92
CA ALA A 278 -13.39 10.04 -19.36
C ALA A 278 -14.51 10.29 -18.35
N TRP A 279 -15.74 10.11 -18.80
CA TRP A 279 -16.92 10.18 -17.95
C TRP A 279 -17.39 8.78 -17.58
N VAL A 280 -17.65 8.53 -16.30
CA VAL A 280 -18.24 7.29 -15.79
C VAL A 280 -19.60 7.61 -15.22
N SER A 281 -20.65 6.96 -15.72
CA SER A 281 -22.01 7.20 -15.23
C SER A 281 -22.10 6.98 -13.72
N TYR A 282 -22.87 7.83 -13.04
CA TYR A 282 -23.27 7.59 -11.65
C TYR A 282 -23.94 6.25 -11.44
N TYR A 283 -24.56 5.69 -12.49
CA TYR A 283 -25.26 4.42 -12.44
C TYR A 283 -24.35 3.21 -12.68
N ASP A 284 -23.06 3.41 -12.98
CA ASP A 284 -22.10 2.31 -13.02
C ASP A 284 -22.12 1.53 -11.71
N ALA A 285 -22.09 0.20 -11.82
CA ALA A 285 -22.34 -0.68 -10.69
C ALA A 285 -21.18 -0.80 -9.70
N THR A 286 -20.01 -0.23 -10.00
CA THR A 286 -18.80 -0.38 -9.18
C THR A 286 -18.10 0.93 -8.85
N ILE A 287 -18.21 1.96 -9.69
CA ILE A 287 -17.54 3.24 -9.43
C ILE A 287 -18.03 3.86 -8.11
N GLY A 288 -17.09 4.38 -7.32
CA GLY A 288 -17.43 4.99 -6.04
C GLY A 288 -17.70 3.98 -4.92
N ASP A 289 -17.43 2.69 -5.12
CA ASP A 289 -17.34 1.73 -4.03
C ASP A 289 -16.04 1.98 -3.24
N ALA A 290 -16.19 2.42 -1.99
CA ALA A 290 -15.10 2.68 -1.04
C ALA A 290 -13.89 3.51 -1.56
N PRO A 291 -14.10 4.74 -2.10
CA PRO A 291 -12.98 5.57 -2.53
C PRO A 291 -11.99 5.88 -1.41
N VAL A 292 -10.71 6.01 -1.80
CA VAL A 292 -9.62 6.35 -0.89
C VAL A 292 -9.11 7.75 -1.17
N VAL A 293 -8.99 8.56 -0.11
CA VAL A 293 -8.64 9.98 -0.20
C VAL A 293 -7.54 10.31 0.80
N PHE A 294 -6.43 10.88 0.33
CA PHE A 294 -5.38 11.38 1.23
C PHE A 294 -5.82 12.72 1.80
N SER A 295 -5.94 12.82 3.13
CA SER A 295 -6.48 14.01 3.81
C SER A 295 -5.48 14.70 4.72
N GLY A 296 -4.39 14.02 5.08
CA GLY A 296 -3.32 14.59 5.88
C GLY A 296 -1.97 14.12 5.36
N VAL A 297 -1.30 15.02 4.65
CA VAL A 297 0.04 14.81 4.10
C VAL A 297 0.91 15.93 4.63
N GLU A 298 1.97 15.58 5.34
CA GLU A 298 2.84 16.53 6.01
C GLU A 298 4.25 16.50 5.42
N LYS A 299 5.02 17.56 5.64
CA LYS A 299 6.45 17.58 5.33
C LYS A 299 7.16 16.44 6.06
N ALA A 300 8.12 15.81 5.39
CA ALA A 300 9.00 14.85 6.06
C ALA A 300 9.75 15.53 7.22
N GLY A 301 9.98 14.80 8.31
CA GLY A 301 10.57 15.33 9.54
C GLY A 301 9.57 15.95 10.52
N ASN A 302 8.28 15.70 10.33
CA ASN A 302 7.20 16.06 11.26
C ASN A 302 7.28 15.33 12.61
N TYR A 303 7.99 14.20 12.68
CA TYR A 303 8.41 13.53 13.91
C TYR A 303 9.80 12.95 13.73
N ASP A 304 10.51 12.77 14.85
CA ASP A 304 11.87 12.22 14.84
C ASP A 304 11.90 10.69 14.62
N ALA A 305 10.86 9.98 15.05
CA ALA A 305 10.81 8.52 14.99
C ALA A 305 9.38 7.98 14.84
N VAL A 306 9.26 6.85 14.15
CA VAL A 306 8.05 6.01 14.10
C VAL A 306 8.36 4.61 14.64
N TYR A 307 7.54 4.11 15.54
CA TYR A 307 7.57 2.73 16.04
C TYR A 307 6.39 1.98 15.45
N GLN A 308 6.66 0.85 14.77
CA GLN A 308 5.63 0.11 14.02
C GLN A 308 6.04 -1.35 13.82
N TYR A 309 5.03 -2.22 13.67
CA TYR A 309 5.19 -3.64 13.32
C TYR A 309 4.40 -4.06 12.08
N ASP A 310 3.60 -3.16 11.51
CA ASP A 310 2.56 -3.43 10.51
C ASP A 310 2.90 -2.86 9.13
N ALA A 311 4.05 -3.26 8.58
CA ALA A 311 4.58 -2.71 7.33
C ALA A 311 3.64 -2.85 6.11
N LEU A 312 2.77 -3.86 6.08
CA LEU A 312 1.92 -4.20 4.94
C LEU A 312 0.48 -3.72 5.15
N GLY A 313 0.21 -2.99 6.23
CA GLY A 313 -1.06 -2.35 6.49
C GLY A 313 -2.17 -3.31 6.92
N ARG A 314 -3.39 -2.79 7.01
CA ARG A 314 -4.55 -3.54 7.49
C ARG A 314 -4.99 -4.58 6.46
N SER A 315 -4.99 -5.85 6.84
CA SER A 315 -5.51 -6.94 6.00
C SER A 315 -6.76 -7.59 6.56
N ARG A 316 -7.05 -7.38 7.84
CA ARG A 316 -8.21 -7.99 8.52
C ARG A 316 -8.72 -7.10 9.66
N TRP A 317 -10.00 -7.24 9.94
CA TRP A 317 -10.68 -6.72 11.13
C TRP A 317 -10.97 -7.86 12.10
N ARG A 318 -10.80 -7.65 13.40
CA ARG A 318 -10.97 -8.69 14.42
C ARG A 318 -11.77 -8.18 15.61
N ALA A 319 -12.61 -9.06 16.16
CA ALA A 319 -13.17 -8.88 17.51
C ALA A 319 -12.09 -9.09 18.58
N ALA A 320 -12.23 -8.49 19.76
CA ALA A 320 -11.43 -8.82 20.95
C ALA A 320 -12.25 -9.45 22.09
N GLY A 321 -13.58 -9.39 21.96
CA GLY A 321 -14.59 -9.98 22.85
C GLY A 321 -15.94 -9.93 22.15
N ALA A 322 -17.02 -10.01 22.91
CA ALA A 322 -18.35 -9.77 22.39
C ALA A 322 -18.62 -8.26 22.25
N GLY A 323 -19.14 -7.84 21.10
CA GLY A 323 -19.62 -6.48 20.88
C GLY A 323 -18.62 -5.53 20.19
N GLU A 324 -18.96 -4.26 20.23
CA GLU A 324 -18.35 -3.17 19.43
C GLU A 324 -17.16 -2.51 20.12
N ARG A 325 -16.89 -2.86 21.37
CA ARG A 325 -15.79 -2.30 22.17
C ARG A 325 -14.62 -3.27 22.21
N ALA A 326 -13.42 -2.74 21.98
CA ALA A 326 -12.19 -3.49 22.16
C ALA A 326 -11.00 -2.56 22.44
N TRP A 327 -9.95 -3.16 22.95
CA TRP A 327 -8.62 -2.58 23.07
C TRP A 327 -7.61 -3.37 22.24
N PHE A 328 -6.64 -2.65 21.70
CA PHE A 328 -5.48 -3.23 21.04
C PHE A 328 -4.22 -2.44 21.40
N ALA A 329 -3.08 -3.11 21.45
CA ALA A 329 -1.84 -2.49 21.89
C ALA A 329 -0.62 -3.06 21.18
N ASN A 330 0.38 -2.20 20.99
CA ASN A 330 1.72 -2.59 20.61
C ASN A 330 2.70 -2.25 21.74
N ARG A 331 3.61 -3.18 22.02
CA ARG A 331 4.71 -3.00 22.95
C ARG A 331 6.02 -2.84 22.19
N PHE A 332 6.69 -1.71 22.40
CA PHE A 332 7.94 -1.36 21.75
C PHE A 332 9.10 -1.29 22.76
N THR A 333 10.31 -1.10 22.25
CA THR A 333 11.50 -0.74 23.04
C THR A 333 12.04 0.56 22.49
N ALA A 334 12.18 1.57 23.34
CA ALA A 334 12.64 2.89 22.91
C ALA A 334 14.11 2.85 22.48
N ALA A 335 14.41 3.42 21.32
CA ALA A 335 15.78 3.55 20.81
C ALA A 335 16.58 4.66 21.52
N GLY A 336 15.90 5.58 22.20
CA GLY A 336 16.47 6.72 22.91
C GLY A 336 15.41 7.43 23.74
N ASP A 337 15.80 8.51 24.41
CA ASP A 337 14.91 9.32 25.24
C ASP A 337 14.05 10.26 24.39
N GLY A 338 12.77 10.38 24.72
CA GLY A 338 11.82 11.19 23.96
C GLY A 338 10.42 11.16 24.56
N ALA A 339 9.42 11.56 23.78
CA ALA A 339 8.02 11.47 24.15
C ALA A 339 7.17 10.96 22.99
N VAL A 340 6.25 10.05 23.26
CA VAL A 340 5.18 9.73 22.30
C VAL A 340 4.29 10.96 22.19
N THR A 341 4.14 11.49 20.98
CA THR A 341 3.38 12.72 20.71
C THR A 341 2.19 12.48 19.79
N ALA A 342 2.19 11.38 19.04
CA ALA A 342 1.03 10.94 18.27
C ALA A 342 1.00 9.42 18.10
N VAL A 343 -0.17 8.89 17.73
CA VAL A 343 -0.36 7.50 17.35
C VAL A 343 -1.18 7.42 16.08
N SER A 344 -1.01 6.36 15.29
CA SER A 344 -1.92 6.09 14.17
C SER A 344 -2.50 4.70 14.22
N PHE A 345 -3.76 4.59 13.80
CA PHE A 345 -4.48 3.33 13.68
C PHE A 345 -5.58 3.45 12.61
N TYR A 346 -6.22 2.33 12.28
CA TYR A 346 -7.34 2.31 11.34
C TYR A 346 -8.68 2.30 12.09
N THR A 347 -9.68 2.98 11.55
CA THR A 347 -11.07 2.95 12.04
C THR A 347 -12.00 2.35 10.97
N PRO A 348 -12.92 1.43 11.33
CA PRO A 348 -13.72 0.70 10.34
C PRO A 348 -14.99 1.43 9.91
N VAL A 349 -15.55 2.28 10.79
CA VAL A 349 -16.84 2.93 10.59
C VAL A 349 -16.83 4.38 11.10
N THR A 350 -17.75 5.18 10.59
CA THR A 350 -18.07 6.52 11.11
C THR A 350 -18.46 6.46 12.59
N GLY A 351 -18.12 7.50 13.35
CA GLY A 351 -18.47 7.59 14.76
C GLY A 351 -17.64 6.67 15.65
N THR A 352 -16.49 6.17 15.16
CA THR A 352 -15.59 5.35 15.97
C THR A 352 -15.02 6.22 17.09
N ALA A 353 -15.50 6.00 18.32
CA ALA A 353 -14.93 6.61 19.51
C ALA A 353 -13.61 5.91 19.86
N TYR A 354 -12.63 6.67 20.32
CA TYR A 354 -11.32 6.15 20.71
C TYR A 354 -10.81 6.79 22.01
N GLU A 355 -9.92 6.04 22.67
CA GLU A 355 -9.10 6.51 23.76
C GLU A 355 -7.69 5.92 23.60
N VAL A 356 -6.66 6.75 23.72
CA VAL A 356 -5.26 6.34 23.63
C VAL A 356 -4.62 6.39 25.01
N ARG A 357 -3.86 5.37 25.36
CA ARG A 357 -3.04 5.32 26.58
C ARG A 357 -1.63 4.86 26.27
N VAL A 358 -0.65 5.43 26.95
CA VAL A 358 0.76 5.06 26.85
C VAL A 358 1.29 4.71 28.24
N THR A 359 1.97 3.57 28.36
CA THR A 359 2.42 3.03 29.65
C THR A 359 3.66 2.13 29.50
N GLY A 360 4.17 1.55 30.59
CA GLY A 360 5.32 0.62 30.56
C GLY A 360 4.96 -0.83 30.22
N SER A 361 3.71 -1.24 30.49
CA SER A 361 3.24 -2.62 30.28
C SER A 361 1.73 -2.69 30.06
N VAL A 362 1.25 -3.75 29.40
CA VAL A 362 -0.19 -3.94 29.13
C VAL A 362 -1.03 -4.03 30.42
N ALA A 363 -0.46 -4.56 31.50
CA ALA A 363 -1.13 -4.66 32.80
C ALA A 363 -1.43 -3.29 33.44
N GLN A 364 -0.72 -2.23 33.02
CA GLN A 364 -0.90 -0.87 33.54
C GLN A 364 -1.90 -0.05 32.70
N VAL A 365 -2.40 -0.57 31.57
CA VAL A 365 -3.25 0.22 30.66
C VAL A 365 -4.53 0.68 31.34
N ALA A 366 -5.23 -0.20 32.06
CA ALA A 366 -6.50 0.12 32.71
C ALA A 366 -6.40 1.24 33.77
N ALA A 367 -5.26 1.36 34.46
CA ALA A 367 -5.01 2.41 35.45
C ALA A 367 -4.33 3.66 34.87
N ALA A 368 -3.78 3.59 33.66
CA ALA A 368 -3.11 4.71 33.02
C ALA A 368 -4.12 5.78 32.57
N PRO A 369 -3.79 7.08 32.68
CA PRO A 369 -4.69 8.14 32.25
C PRO A 369 -4.69 8.29 30.71
N ALA A 370 -5.83 8.69 30.13
CA ALA A 370 -6.00 8.92 28.68
C ALA A 370 -5.03 9.98 28.14
N ALA A 371 -4.15 9.61 27.22
CA ALA A 371 -3.25 10.54 26.54
C ALA A 371 -3.93 11.33 25.42
N ALA A 372 -5.00 10.76 24.84
CA ALA A 372 -5.96 11.42 23.95
C ALA A 372 -7.28 10.64 23.94
N ALA A 373 -8.38 11.29 23.62
CA ALA A 373 -9.65 10.64 23.34
C ALA A 373 -10.48 11.48 22.36
N GLY A 374 -11.39 10.84 21.64
CA GLY A 374 -12.26 11.54 20.70
C GLY A 374 -13.11 10.61 19.85
N VAL A 375 -13.70 11.18 18.80
CA VAL A 375 -14.52 10.45 17.81
C VAL A 375 -13.92 10.68 16.43
N ILE A 376 -13.88 9.63 15.61
CA ILE A 376 -13.48 9.70 14.21
C ILE A 376 -14.74 9.62 13.34
N ASP A 377 -15.02 10.72 12.62
CA ASP A 377 -16.25 10.86 11.82
C ASP A 377 -16.19 10.13 10.48
N VAL A 378 -15.00 9.96 9.92
CA VAL A 378 -14.79 9.28 8.62
C VAL A 378 -13.79 8.14 8.81
N PRO A 379 -14.14 6.90 8.43
CA PRO A 379 -13.25 5.76 8.61
C PRO A 379 -12.00 5.90 7.74
N GLY A 380 -10.94 5.18 8.10
CA GLY A 380 -9.67 5.29 7.39
C GLY A 380 -8.46 5.01 8.25
N TYR A 381 -7.29 5.43 7.77
CA TYR A 381 -6.05 5.51 8.54
C TYR A 381 -5.94 6.90 9.15
N ARG A 382 -5.87 6.99 10.47
CA ARG A 382 -5.91 8.27 11.21
C ARG A 382 -4.70 8.41 12.10
N THR A 383 -4.12 9.60 12.16
CA THR A 383 -3.13 9.99 13.16
C THR A 383 -3.77 10.89 14.21
N VAL A 384 -3.70 10.47 15.47
CA VAL A 384 -4.16 11.21 16.64
C VAL A 384 -2.96 11.80 17.35
N ARG A 385 -2.93 13.13 17.46
CA ARG A 385 -1.98 13.83 18.35
C ARG A 385 -2.42 13.63 19.80
N LEU A 386 -1.45 13.41 20.68
CA LEU A 386 -1.71 13.24 22.11
C LEU A 386 -1.89 14.59 22.77
N ASP A 387 -3.00 14.79 23.47
CA ASP A 387 -3.23 15.96 24.33
C ASP A 387 -2.18 16.04 25.44
N ARG A 388 -1.69 14.86 25.86
CA ARG A 388 -0.64 14.71 26.86
C ARG A 388 0.46 13.80 26.30
N PRO A 389 1.55 14.36 25.75
CA PRO A 389 2.72 13.60 25.37
C PRO A 389 3.26 12.76 26.53
N VAL A 390 3.72 11.53 26.23
CA VAL A 390 4.18 10.59 27.27
C VAL A 390 5.64 10.24 27.08
N ALA A 391 6.46 10.58 28.08
CA ALA A 391 7.89 10.36 28.05
C ALA A 391 8.25 8.86 27.94
N ILE A 392 9.29 8.57 27.16
CA ILE A 392 9.91 7.25 27.03
C ILE A 392 11.42 7.38 27.23
N ALA A 393 12.04 6.32 27.76
CA ALA A 393 13.46 6.30 28.06
C ALA A 393 14.20 5.21 27.29
N ALA A 394 15.41 5.52 26.84
CA ALA A 394 16.27 4.66 26.04
C ALA A 394 16.37 3.23 26.63
N GLY A 395 16.16 2.22 25.79
CA GLY A 395 16.22 0.81 26.17
C GLY A 395 15.07 0.30 27.05
N LYS A 396 14.17 1.18 27.51
CA LYS A 396 12.96 0.77 28.25
C LYS A 396 11.86 0.36 27.27
N ARG A 397 11.00 -0.52 27.76
CA ARG A 397 9.77 -0.88 27.04
C ARG A 397 8.69 0.15 27.34
N PHE A 398 7.89 0.41 26.31
CA PHE A 398 6.64 1.15 26.45
C PHE A 398 5.56 0.46 25.63
N VAL A 399 4.31 0.69 26.00
CA VAL A 399 3.10 0.15 25.40
C VAL A 399 2.25 1.33 24.98
N VAL A 400 1.83 1.31 23.73
CA VAL A 400 0.75 2.17 23.24
C VAL A 400 -0.48 1.28 23.11
N ALA A 401 -1.58 1.69 23.75
CA ALA A 401 -2.86 1.01 23.71
C ALA A 401 -3.95 1.96 23.23
N VAL A 402 -4.84 1.45 22.39
CA VAL A 402 -6.01 2.18 21.90
C VAL A 402 -7.25 1.37 22.23
N GLY A 403 -8.17 1.97 22.98
CA GLY A 403 -9.52 1.50 23.18
C GLY A 403 -10.42 2.14 22.13
N VAL A 404 -11.29 1.35 21.50
CA VAL A 404 -12.24 1.84 20.50
C VAL A 404 -13.64 1.31 20.78
N THR A 405 -14.65 2.07 20.33
CA THR A 405 -16.04 1.61 20.21
C THR A 405 -16.51 1.93 18.80
N THR A 406 -16.93 0.90 18.06
CA THR A 406 -17.23 0.99 16.63
C THR A 406 -18.72 0.71 16.36
N PRO A 407 -19.55 1.76 16.22
CA PRO A 407 -21.01 1.63 16.08
C PRO A 407 -21.43 0.66 14.96
N GLY A 408 -22.26 -0.32 15.29
CA GLY A 408 -22.75 -1.33 14.35
C GLY A 408 -21.70 -2.32 13.85
N TRP A 409 -20.48 -2.32 14.40
CA TRP A 409 -19.37 -3.13 13.92
C TRP A 409 -18.68 -3.90 15.07
N ASP A 410 -18.80 -5.23 15.05
CA ASP A 410 -18.35 -6.13 16.11
C ASP A 410 -16.88 -6.59 16.00
N ARG A 411 -16.15 -6.09 15.00
CA ARG A 411 -14.73 -6.42 14.75
C ARG A 411 -13.82 -5.19 14.79
N PRO A 412 -13.78 -4.46 15.92
CA PRO A 412 -13.11 -3.16 16.03
C PRO A 412 -11.60 -3.14 15.75
N VAL A 413 -10.89 -4.25 15.95
CA VAL A 413 -9.42 -4.24 15.96
C VAL A 413 -8.85 -4.37 14.54
N PRO A 414 -8.06 -3.41 14.04
CA PRO A 414 -7.35 -3.54 12.78
C PRO A 414 -6.09 -4.38 12.95
N VAL A 415 -5.92 -5.40 12.10
CA VAL A 415 -4.74 -6.26 12.11
C VAL A 415 -4.10 -6.42 10.73
N GLU A 416 -2.77 -6.41 10.73
CA GLU A 416 -1.96 -6.95 9.65
C GLU A 416 -1.80 -8.46 9.91
N ALA A 417 -2.54 -9.28 9.18
CA ALA A 417 -2.51 -10.74 9.26
C ALA A 417 -2.15 -11.38 7.91
N PRO A 418 -1.66 -12.63 7.88
CA PRO A 418 -1.40 -13.34 6.64
C PRO A 418 -2.64 -13.36 5.71
N SER A 419 -2.43 -12.99 4.45
CA SER A 419 -3.41 -13.07 3.37
C SER A 419 -2.70 -13.41 2.05
N ALA A 420 -3.43 -13.47 0.94
CA ALA A 420 -2.85 -13.78 -0.38
C ALA A 420 -1.70 -12.83 -0.76
N LEU A 421 -1.81 -11.54 -0.43
CA LEU A 421 -0.83 -10.51 -0.78
C LEU A 421 0.11 -10.13 0.37
N ILE A 422 -0.22 -10.53 1.60
CA ILE A 422 0.40 -10.04 2.83
C ILE A 422 1.01 -11.21 3.60
N SER A 423 2.32 -11.14 3.86
CA SER A 423 3.04 -12.14 4.64
C SER A 423 3.81 -11.45 5.78
N PRO A 424 3.12 -11.11 6.87
CA PRO A 424 3.66 -10.25 7.91
C PRO A 424 4.65 -10.95 8.82
N ARG A 425 5.36 -10.16 9.62
CA ARG A 425 6.39 -10.61 10.56
C ARG A 425 5.97 -10.18 11.95
N SER A 426 5.76 -11.14 12.85
CA SER A 426 5.51 -10.86 14.25
C SER A 426 6.33 -11.75 15.16
N ALA A 427 6.38 -11.39 16.43
CA ALA A 427 6.98 -12.13 17.51
C ALA A 427 6.09 -12.05 18.75
N ALA A 428 6.18 -13.09 19.59
CA ALA A 428 5.50 -13.11 20.87
C ALA A 428 5.88 -11.86 21.69
N GLY A 429 4.87 -11.23 22.26
CA GLY A 429 4.98 -10.08 23.12
C GLY A 429 5.04 -8.74 22.40
N GLN A 430 4.72 -8.67 21.10
CA GLN A 430 4.64 -7.43 20.33
C GLN A 430 3.24 -6.82 20.34
N SER A 431 2.25 -7.58 19.88
CA SER A 431 0.90 -7.10 19.65
C SER A 431 -0.10 -7.81 20.56
N PHE A 432 -1.03 -7.05 21.13
CA PHE A 432 -2.01 -7.55 22.07
C PHE A 432 -3.41 -7.03 21.75
N VAL A 433 -4.41 -7.79 22.17
CA VAL A 433 -5.83 -7.44 22.09
C VAL A 433 -6.51 -7.73 23.42
N SER A 434 -7.52 -6.95 23.76
CA SER A 434 -8.27 -7.08 25.00
C SER A 434 -9.72 -6.62 24.80
N PRO A 435 -10.71 -7.26 25.44
CA PRO A 435 -12.09 -6.78 25.39
C PRO A 435 -12.32 -5.54 26.28
N ASP A 436 -11.56 -5.41 27.36
CA ASP A 436 -11.83 -4.48 28.48
C ASP A 436 -10.68 -3.49 28.76
N GLY A 437 -9.46 -3.80 28.29
CA GLY A 437 -8.25 -3.03 28.58
C GLY A 437 -7.49 -3.54 29.81
N GLU A 438 -8.00 -4.59 30.47
CA GLU A 438 -7.43 -5.23 31.65
C GLU A 438 -6.81 -6.59 31.30
N ARG A 439 -7.56 -7.43 30.59
CA ARG A 439 -7.17 -8.80 30.24
C ARG A 439 -6.65 -8.84 28.82
N TRP A 440 -5.33 -8.99 28.68
CA TRP A 440 -4.65 -8.93 27.40
C TRP A 440 -4.28 -10.29 26.87
N THR A 441 -4.60 -10.52 25.59
CA THR A 441 -4.16 -11.69 24.83
C THR A 441 -3.10 -11.27 23.82
N ASP A 442 -1.98 -11.98 23.81
CA ASP A 442 -0.97 -11.85 22.76
C ASP A 442 -1.51 -12.39 21.43
N LEU A 443 -1.43 -11.63 20.35
CA LEU A 443 -1.94 -12.07 19.05
C LEU A 443 -1.31 -13.38 18.58
N THR A 444 -0.06 -13.64 18.93
CA THR A 444 0.66 -14.83 18.44
C THR A 444 0.15 -16.14 19.02
N THR A 445 -0.59 -16.10 20.14
CA THR A 445 -1.19 -17.30 20.75
C THR A 445 -2.55 -17.64 20.17
N LEU A 446 -3.14 -16.74 19.38
CA LEU A 446 -4.45 -16.93 18.77
C LEU A 446 -4.35 -17.73 17.46
N GLN A 447 -5.31 -18.63 17.25
CA GLN A 447 -5.39 -19.45 16.05
C GLN A 447 -5.43 -18.59 14.78
N GLY A 448 -4.54 -18.88 13.83
CA GLY A 448 -4.42 -18.15 12.57
C GLY A 448 -3.75 -16.77 12.68
N MET A 449 -3.30 -16.36 13.87
CA MET A 449 -2.70 -15.04 14.14
C MET A 449 -1.22 -15.10 14.56
N GLY A 450 -0.59 -16.27 14.50
CA GLY A 450 0.82 -16.47 14.86
C GLY A 450 1.84 -15.61 14.11
N ARG A 451 1.43 -14.87 13.07
CA ARG A 451 2.24 -13.93 12.29
C ARG A 451 1.65 -12.52 12.20
N ALA A 452 0.62 -12.22 12.99
CA ALA A 452 -0.13 -10.97 12.91
C ALA A 452 0.37 -9.91 13.89
N ASN A 453 0.17 -8.64 13.53
CA ASN A 453 0.30 -7.50 14.42
C ASN A 453 -0.94 -6.61 14.35
N VAL A 454 -1.21 -5.85 15.41
CA VAL A 454 -2.24 -4.80 15.36
C VAL A 454 -1.70 -3.62 14.55
N ASN A 455 -2.56 -2.98 13.76
CA ASN A 455 -2.18 -1.77 13.01
C ASN A 455 -2.17 -0.56 13.94
N LEU A 456 -1.06 -0.38 14.66
CA LEU A 456 -0.86 0.71 15.60
C LEU A 456 0.59 1.17 15.54
N LYS A 457 0.78 2.44 15.18
CA LYS A 457 2.09 3.09 15.18
C LYS A 457 2.17 4.15 16.25
N ALA A 458 3.37 4.38 16.78
CA ALA A 458 3.66 5.48 17.69
C ALA A 458 4.65 6.43 17.04
N PHE A 459 4.35 7.72 17.04
CA PHE A 459 5.24 8.79 16.59
C PHE A 459 5.81 9.51 17.81
N VAL A 460 7.11 9.76 17.76
CA VAL A 460 7.88 10.16 18.93
C VAL A 460 8.86 11.26 18.54
N ASP A 461 8.93 12.27 19.40
CA ASP A 461 9.91 13.35 19.32
C ASP A 461 11.01 13.14 20.37
N ALA A 462 12.27 13.41 19.99
CA ALA A 462 13.41 13.23 20.87
C ALA A 462 13.42 14.29 21.98
N ALA A 463 13.89 13.92 23.18
CA ALA A 463 14.00 14.87 24.31
C ALA A 463 15.16 15.89 24.15
N GLY A 464 15.93 15.79 23.07
CA GLY A 464 17.10 16.62 22.79
C GLY A 464 17.43 16.64 21.30
N ALA A 465 18.69 16.92 20.96
CA ALA A 465 19.11 16.92 19.56
C ALA A 465 18.85 15.57 18.90
N ALA A 466 18.29 15.60 17.68
CA ALA A 466 18.03 14.40 16.91
C ALA A 466 19.32 13.57 16.78
N ASP A 467 19.29 12.33 17.28
CA ASP A 467 20.37 11.37 17.03
C ASP A 467 20.54 11.27 15.52
N SER A 468 21.76 11.47 15.01
CA SER A 468 22.11 11.50 13.59
C SER A 468 22.90 10.27 13.13
N ARG A 469 23.14 9.30 14.01
CA ARG A 469 23.85 8.06 13.66
C ARG A 469 23.00 7.23 12.70
N ALA A 470 23.61 6.29 11.99
CA ALA A 470 22.88 5.41 11.11
C ALA A 470 22.63 4.03 11.74
N PRO A 471 21.48 3.38 11.47
CA PRO A 471 21.17 2.07 12.05
C PRO A 471 22.11 0.99 11.56
N ARG A 472 22.63 0.16 12.47
CA ARG A 472 23.51 -0.96 12.14
C ARG A 472 22.78 -2.30 12.16
N ALA A 473 22.94 -3.07 11.08
CA ALA A 473 22.51 -4.45 11.01
C ALA A 473 23.70 -5.39 10.94
N GLU A 474 23.66 -6.48 11.69
CA GLU A 474 24.58 -7.62 11.58
C GLU A 474 23.99 -8.71 10.69
N VAL A 475 24.86 -9.47 10.05
CA VAL A 475 24.48 -10.61 9.23
C VAL A 475 25.40 -11.80 9.46
N ARG A 476 24.84 -13.01 9.46
CA ARG A 476 25.58 -14.27 9.53
C ARG A 476 25.09 -15.20 8.43
N GLY A 477 26.02 -15.72 7.65
CA GLY A 477 25.79 -16.77 6.66
C GLY A 477 26.18 -18.14 7.20
N GLY A 478 26.27 -19.13 6.30
CA GLY A 478 26.67 -20.49 6.66
C GLY A 478 27.00 -21.33 5.43
N ALA A 479 27.27 -22.61 5.65
CA ALA A 479 27.45 -23.56 4.57
C ALA A 479 26.12 -24.23 4.19
N VAL A 480 25.89 -24.44 2.90
CA VAL A 480 24.68 -25.05 2.35
C VAL A 480 25.04 -25.92 1.15
N ARG A 481 24.34 -27.04 0.95
CA ARG A 481 24.48 -27.82 -0.28
C ARG A 481 23.64 -27.19 -1.39
N ARG A 482 24.11 -27.25 -2.63
CA ARG A 482 23.27 -26.87 -3.78
C ARG A 482 21.96 -27.67 -3.75
N GLY A 483 20.84 -27.00 -4.01
CA GLY A 483 19.48 -27.58 -3.93
C GLY A 483 18.83 -27.51 -2.54
N ALA A 484 19.61 -27.28 -1.47
CA ALA A 484 19.10 -27.16 -0.10
C ALA A 484 18.68 -25.71 0.24
N LYS A 485 18.00 -25.54 1.38
CA LYS A 485 17.62 -24.23 1.92
C LYS A 485 18.80 -23.60 2.66
N ALA A 486 19.29 -22.46 2.17
CA ALA A 486 20.20 -21.61 2.92
C ALA A 486 19.44 -20.83 3.99
N ARG A 487 20.17 -20.42 5.03
CA ARG A 487 19.66 -19.56 6.10
C ARG A 487 20.65 -18.42 6.33
N ILE A 488 20.19 -17.19 6.14
CA ILE A 488 20.93 -15.97 6.46
C ILE A 488 20.27 -15.35 7.69
N ARG A 489 21.01 -15.28 8.80
CA ARG A 489 20.55 -14.65 10.04
C ARG A 489 20.93 -13.18 10.02
N TRP A 490 20.05 -12.32 10.53
CA TRP A 490 20.29 -10.89 10.64
C TRP A 490 19.74 -10.35 11.96
N ARG A 491 20.29 -9.23 12.42
CA ARG A 491 19.85 -8.52 13.63
C ARG A 491 20.12 -7.02 13.50
N LEU A 492 19.19 -6.19 13.96
CA LEU A 492 19.43 -4.77 14.22
C LEU A 492 20.11 -4.62 15.58
N VAL A 493 21.32 -4.06 15.63
CA VAL A 493 22.18 -4.12 16.84
C VAL A 493 22.41 -2.78 17.53
N ASP A 494 22.41 -1.69 16.77
CA ASP A 494 22.62 -0.33 17.30
C ASP A 494 21.71 0.62 16.50
N PRO A 495 20.40 0.64 16.82
CA PRO A 495 19.48 1.55 16.18
C PRO A 495 19.63 2.96 16.79
N PRO A 496 19.96 4.01 16.02
CA PRO A 496 19.73 5.39 16.44
C PRO A 496 18.25 5.64 16.72
N PHE A 497 17.94 6.71 17.45
CA PHE A 497 16.56 7.07 17.81
C PHE A 497 15.59 7.06 16.61
N SER A 498 16.01 7.70 15.50
CA SER A 498 15.27 7.76 14.24
C SER A 498 15.00 6.42 13.56
N SER A 499 15.73 5.37 13.95
CA SER A 499 15.58 4.03 13.40
C SER A 499 14.69 3.12 14.24
N ALA A 500 13.86 3.71 15.10
CA ALA A 500 12.72 3.06 15.75
C ALA A 500 11.91 2.16 14.79
N SER A 501 11.93 2.48 13.48
CA SER A 501 11.55 1.62 12.39
C SER A 501 12.58 1.68 11.26
N ALA A 502 13.45 0.66 11.18
CA ALA A 502 14.49 0.57 10.18
C ALA A 502 14.07 -0.29 8.97
N ILE A 503 14.79 -0.17 7.87
CA ILE A 503 14.72 -1.07 6.73
C ILE A 503 16.03 -1.85 6.67
N VAL A 504 15.97 -3.18 6.66
CA VAL A 504 17.15 -4.02 6.45
C VAL A 504 17.15 -4.58 5.04
N GLU A 505 18.24 -4.35 4.31
CA GLU A 505 18.47 -4.91 2.99
C GLU A 505 19.60 -5.94 3.04
N LEU A 506 19.29 -7.17 2.61
CA LEU A 506 20.22 -8.29 2.49
C LEU A 506 20.50 -8.53 1.01
N ARG A 507 21.77 -8.54 0.62
CA ARG A 507 22.20 -8.84 -0.76
C ARG A 507 23.24 -9.95 -0.77
N VAL A 508 23.05 -10.92 -1.66
CA VAL A 508 24.00 -12.01 -1.91
C VAL A 508 24.64 -11.82 -3.27
N ARG A 509 25.97 -11.80 -3.33
CA ARG A 509 26.73 -11.66 -4.58
C ARG A 509 27.69 -12.82 -4.78
N ASP A 510 27.87 -13.23 -6.04
CA ASP A 510 28.90 -14.20 -6.43
C ASP A 510 30.31 -13.59 -6.40
N ALA A 511 31.33 -14.39 -6.73
CA ALA A 511 32.73 -13.97 -6.72
C ALA A 511 33.04 -12.85 -7.73
N GLY A 512 32.30 -12.80 -8.85
CA GLY A 512 32.38 -11.71 -9.83
C GLY A 512 31.60 -10.45 -9.41
N GLY A 513 31.00 -10.45 -8.22
CA GLY A 513 30.25 -9.32 -7.69
C GLY A 513 28.83 -9.21 -8.24
N ARG A 514 28.32 -10.16 -9.04
CA ARG A 514 26.95 -10.14 -9.56
C ARG A 514 25.96 -10.48 -8.45
N LEU A 515 24.84 -9.75 -8.39
CA LEU A 515 23.75 -10.00 -7.44
C LEU A 515 23.01 -11.29 -7.81
N VAL A 516 22.95 -12.26 -6.90
CA VAL A 516 22.32 -13.56 -7.12
C VAL A 516 21.08 -13.80 -6.25
N ALA A 517 20.92 -13.03 -5.17
CA ALA A 517 19.66 -12.90 -4.45
C ALA A 517 19.64 -11.62 -3.60
N GLN A 518 18.44 -11.15 -3.29
CA GLN A 518 18.22 -10.03 -2.39
C GLN A 518 16.94 -10.21 -1.56
N ARG A 519 16.92 -9.58 -0.38
CA ARG A 519 15.73 -9.47 0.46
C ARG A 519 15.71 -8.11 1.13
N ARG A 520 14.59 -7.40 0.95
CA ARG A 520 14.28 -6.17 1.68
C ARG A 520 13.33 -6.49 2.83
N ILE A 521 13.54 -5.87 3.98
CA ILE A 521 12.79 -6.11 5.21
C ILE A 521 12.39 -4.73 5.76
N PRO A 522 11.14 -4.29 5.54
CA PRO A 522 10.64 -3.02 6.07
C PRO A 522 10.22 -3.15 7.54
N ALA A 523 10.04 -2.01 8.20
CA ALA A 523 9.59 -1.88 9.59
C ALA A 523 10.31 -2.82 10.58
N VAL A 524 11.64 -2.80 10.55
CA VAL A 524 12.47 -3.54 11.50
C VAL A 524 12.54 -2.74 12.79
N ALA A 525 12.02 -3.30 13.87
CA ALA A 525 12.00 -2.64 15.16
C ALA A 525 13.33 -2.75 15.91
N VAL A 526 13.48 -1.93 16.95
CA VAL A 526 14.62 -1.95 17.88
C VAL A 526 14.85 -3.35 18.44
N GLY A 527 16.08 -3.85 18.25
CA GLY A 527 16.51 -5.17 18.73
C GLY A 527 15.97 -6.37 17.92
N GLU A 528 15.21 -6.13 16.85
CA GLU A 528 14.64 -7.20 16.05
C GLU A 528 15.72 -8.01 15.32
N ARG A 529 15.46 -9.33 15.20
CA ARG A 529 16.31 -10.29 14.51
C ARG A 529 15.47 -11.28 13.72
N GLY A 530 16.03 -11.82 12.65
CA GLY A 530 15.32 -12.76 11.80
C GLY A 530 16.24 -13.70 11.03
N THR A 531 15.61 -14.63 10.31
CA THR A 531 16.29 -15.54 9.39
C THR A 531 15.63 -15.49 8.02
N TRP A 532 16.38 -15.10 7.00
CA TRP A 532 15.96 -15.24 5.61
C TRP A 532 16.36 -16.63 5.09
N SER A 533 15.35 -17.43 4.72
CA SER A 533 15.56 -18.76 4.16
C SER A 533 15.14 -18.80 2.70
N PHE A 534 15.95 -19.41 1.84
CA PHE A 534 15.68 -19.56 0.42
C PHE A 534 16.43 -20.77 -0.15
N ARG A 535 15.91 -21.36 -1.23
CA ARG A 535 16.55 -22.48 -1.91
C ARG A 535 17.73 -21.97 -2.74
N VAL A 536 18.89 -22.63 -2.63
CA VAL A 536 20.08 -22.24 -3.40
C VAL A 536 20.21 -23.09 -4.65
N THR A 537 20.20 -22.44 -5.81
CA THR A 537 20.39 -23.10 -7.13
C THR A 537 21.77 -22.82 -7.73
N TRP A 538 22.56 -21.95 -7.10
CA TRP A 538 23.85 -21.47 -7.59
C TRP A 538 24.95 -22.56 -7.57
N LYS A 539 26.02 -22.33 -8.34
CA LYS A 539 27.19 -23.23 -8.41
C LYS A 539 27.91 -23.29 -7.05
N ALA A 540 28.66 -24.36 -6.84
CA ALA A 540 29.55 -24.46 -5.68
C ALA A 540 30.52 -23.27 -5.64
N GLY A 541 30.76 -22.71 -4.46
CA GLY A 541 31.61 -21.54 -4.29
C GLY A 541 31.27 -20.70 -3.06
N ARG A 542 32.01 -19.59 -2.90
CA ARG A 542 31.80 -18.62 -1.83
C ARG A 542 31.00 -17.43 -2.37
N TYR A 543 29.98 -17.03 -1.63
CA TYR A 543 29.10 -15.92 -1.94
C TYR A 543 29.15 -14.90 -0.82
N SER A 544 29.33 -13.63 -1.16
CA SER A 544 29.33 -12.56 -0.16
C SER A 544 27.91 -12.18 0.20
N VAL A 545 27.63 -12.05 1.49
CA VAL A 545 26.38 -11.51 2.02
C VAL A 545 26.66 -10.14 2.60
N ARG A 546 25.87 -9.15 2.21
CA ARG A 546 25.93 -7.80 2.77
C ARG A 546 24.59 -7.47 3.39
N ALA A 547 24.60 -6.97 4.61
CA ALA A 547 23.44 -6.34 5.23
C ALA A 547 23.68 -4.84 5.38
N ARG A 548 22.64 -4.07 5.11
CA ARG A 548 22.61 -2.62 5.33
C ARG A 548 21.29 -2.27 5.99
N ALA A 549 21.33 -1.28 6.87
CA ALA A 549 20.11 -0.74 7.47
C ALA A 549 19.97 0.76 7.19
N PHE A 550 18.71 1.19 7.14
CA PHE A 550 18.29 2.57 6.88
C PHE A 550 17.17 2.94 7.82
N ASP A 551 17.05 4.22 8.15
CA ASP A 551 15.92 4.74 8.92
C ASP A 551 15.00 5.62 8.08
N VAL A 552 13.90 6.05 8.67
CA VAL A 552 12.88 6.89 8.00
C VAL A 552 13.40 8.28 7.65
N SER A 553 14.47 8.75 8.30
CA SER A 553 15.18 10.00 7.92
C SER A 553 16.20 9.77 6.79
N GLY A 554 16.32 8.55 6.29
CA GLY A 554 17.19 8.18 5.19
C GLY A 554 18.68 8.12 5.52
N ARG A 555 19.04 7.96 6.80
CA ARG A 555 20.43 7.71 7.21
C ARG A 555 20.79 6.25 6.97
N ARG A 556 22.07 6.01 6.69
CA ARG A 556 22.55 4.74 6.15
C ARG A 556 23.81 4.24 6.85
N SER A 557 23.80 2.98 7.29
CA SER A 557 25.00 2.36 7.84
C SER A 557 26.00 1.92 6.77
N GLN A 558 27.26 1.79 7.22
CA GLN A 558 28.21 0.91 6.57
C GLN A 558 27.67 -0.53 6.56
N ALA A 559 27.94 -1.25 5.48
CA ALA A 559 27.42 -2.61 5.32
C ALA A 559 28.20 -3.60 6.20
N SER A 560 27.50 -4.40 7.00
CA SER A 560 28.10 -5.59 7.60
C SER A 560 28.22 -6.69 6.55
N ARG A 561 29.19 -7.59 6.73
CA ARG A 561 29.53 -8.63 5.77
C ARG A 561 29.52 -10.01 6.41
N ALA A 562 29.04 -10.99 5.66
CA ALA A 562 29.18 -12.41 5.96
C ALA A 562 29.43 -13.20 4.67
N THR A 563 29.62 -14.51 4.79
CA THR A 563 29.79 -15.42 3.66
C THR A 563 28.77 -16.56 3.72
N VAL A 564 28.21 -16.92 2.56
CA VAL A 564 27.52 -18.20 2.36
C VAL A 564 28.41 -19.09 1.48
N VAL A 565 28.62 -20.33 1.92
CA VAL A 565 29.43 -21.32 1.18
C VAL A 565 28.49 -22.36 0.58
N VAL A 566 28.42 -22.41 -0.75
CA VAL A 566 27.67 -23.45 -1.46
C VAL A 566 28.62 -24.62 -1.71
N ARG A 567 28.33 -25.76 -1.09
CA ARG A 567 29.08 -27.00 -1.29
C ARG A 567 28.58 -27.68 -2.56
N GLY A 568 29.51 -28.23 -3.35
CA GLY A 568 29.18 -29.09 -4.49
C GLY A 568 28.50 -30.38 -4.05
N PRO A 569 27.91 -31.15 -4.99
CA PRO A 569 27.57 -32.54 -4.71
C PRO A 569 28.85 -33.23 -4.24
N GLY A 570 28.82 -33.80 -3.03
CA GLY A 570 29.98 -34.52 -2.51
C GLY A 570 30.32 -35.63 -3.49
N ALA A 571 31.59 -35.76 -3.85
CA ALA A 571 32.09 -37.06 -4.29
C ALA A 571 31.64 -38.06 -3.23
N SER A 572 30.93 -39.10 -3.67
CA SER A 572 30.66 -40.29 -2.87
C SER A 572 31.93 -40.62 -2.09
N ALA A 573 31.82 -40.76 -0.77
CA ALA A 573 32.88 -41.41 -0.02
C ALA A 573 32.97 -42.83 -0.58
N THR A 574 33.94 -43.06 -1.47
CA THR A 574 34.41 -44.40 -1.81
C THR A 574 34.84 -45.03 -0.51
N ARG A 575 33.94 -45.83 0.05
CA ARG A 575 34.22 -46.76 1.11
C ARG A 575 35.23 -47.73 0.48
N ALA A 576 36.50 -47.52 0.77
CA ALA A 576 37.54 -48.50 0.50
C ALA A 576 37.19 -49.74 1.33
N ALA A 577 36.50 -50.70 0.71
CA ALA A 577 36.52 -52.07 1.15
C ALA A 577 37.94 -52.57 0.85
N GLY A 578 38.76 -52.62 1.89
CA GLY A 578 40.12 -53.08 1.85
C GLY A 578 40.41 -53.92 3.08
N ARG A 579 39.77 -55.09 3.15
CA ARG A 579 40.32 -56.42 3.43
C ARG A 579 39.21 -57.42 3.71
#